data_AF-A0A165U836-F1
#
_entry.id   AF-A0A165U836-F1
#
_cell.length_a   1.000
_cell.length_b   1.000
_cell.length_c   1.000
_cell.angle_alpha   90.00
_cell.angle_beta   90.00
_cell.angle_gamma   90.00
#
_symmetry.space_group_name_H-M   'P 1'
#
loop_
_entity.id
_entity.type
_entity.pdbx_description
1 polymer ?
#
loop_
_entity_poly.entity_id
_entity_poly.type
_entity_poly.pdbx_seq_one_letter_code
_entity_poly.pdbx_strand_id
1 'polypeptide(L)'
;MLRSTLAAARLIRPLCSLFRYPVARSVQSLERLSSLVPACRLQSTIAVQEEANNPGSDAPPRPEHAVISTFDLFSIGVGPSSSHTVGPMRAGRIFIMDLQELGLLEKVGTVKITLYGSLAATGKGHHTPQAILLGLEGSDPETIDTGTIPSRYAAIQENKTLLLGGKHRITYDMDRDMLWRFDQVLKTHPNGMRFSVFDENGDLLATNEYFSVGGGFVVNDKTKVDENLFYKGVDKSAVHGARLHQSHISEPGDASGGAPQPPYPFTTGDSLLALTRKHNMTIAQIVFDNEMSFGLNEDDIHEKLMRIWSVMDDCIRSGVGTAETTLPGRLGLRRRAPMLYRRLMRGFYSGLASPHVPSIDAPHQSFPSIEAPEDGGSTPPPSSGTSTAGKRSRLPARGTRVVGALDHPMLPMPPRKTVIPAMDFLSCYAIAVNEVNAGGGRIVTSPTNGAAGVIPAVLKYIIEFVSDDPEKSIKTFLLTAAAVGMLFKRGSTISAAEGGCQAEVGVACSMAAAGFAACMGATPETVLQAAEVGIEHNLGLTCDPIDGLVQVPCIERNSLGAVKAITAAQLSMASDGVYSVTLDEAIEAMRVTAADMSVKYKETSLSGLATTVKIPLTVPAC
;
A
#
# COMPACT_ATOMS: atom_id res chain seq x y z
N MET A 1 -7.05 -4.75 -74.96
CA MET A 1 -8.04 -5.85 -75.08
C MET A 1 -8.35 -6.38 -73.67
N LEU A 2 -9.62 -6.67 -73.43
CA LEU A 2 -10.30 -6.83 -72.13
C LEU A 2 -9.74 -7.93 -71.18
N ARG A 3 -9.83 -7.64 -69.87
CA ARG A 3 -10.34 -8.43 -68.70
C ARG A 3 -9.59 -7.98 -67.43
N SER A 4 -10.05 -7.16 -66.47
CA SER A 4 -11.27 -7.10 -65.61
C SER A 4 -11.49 -8.38 -64.79
N THR A 5 -11.67 -8.47 -63.47
CA THR A 5 -11.56 -7.61 -62.25
C THR A 5 -12.08 -8.49 -61.08
N LEU A 6 -11.62 -8.21 -59.85
CA LEU A 6 -12.32 -8.38 -58.55
C LEU A 6 -12.51 -9.78 -57.87
N ALA A 7 -11.85 -9.88 -56.70
CA ALA A 7 -12.42 -10.12 -55.35
C ALA A 7 -12.88 -11.53 -54.87
N ALA A 8 -12.08 -12.07 -53.93
CA ALA A 8 -12.39 -12.35 -52.51
C ALA A 8 -13.44 -13.41 -52.07
N ALA A 9 -12.92 -14.36 -51.26
CA ALA A 9 -13.40 -14.86 -49.96
C ALA A 9 -14.71 -15.69 -49.85
N ARG A 10 -14.58 -16.97 -49.44
CA ARG A 10 -15.47 -17.70 -48.48
C ARG A 10 -15.03 -19.16 -48.27
N LEU A 11 -14.70 -19.54 -47.02
CA LEU A 11 -14.51 -20.89 -46.45
C LEU A 11 -14.42 -20.63 -44.92
N ILE A 12 -15.12 -21.21 -43.94
CA ILE A 12 -15.80 -22.50 -43.72
C ILE A 12 -16.85 -22.30 -42.59
N ARG A 13 -17.99 -23.02 -42.66
CA ARG A 13 -19.01 -23.17 -41.58
C ARG A 13 -18.71 -24.39 -40.69
N PRO A 14 -19.15 -24.44 -39.42
CA PRO A 14 -19.26 -25.70 -38.68
C PRO A 14 -20.68 -26.29 -38.73
N LEU A 15 -20.74 -27.62 -38.74
CA LEU A 15 -21.92 -28.48 -38.58
C LEU A 15 -22.17 -28.75 -37.09
N CYS A 16 -23.42 -28.66 -36.65
CA CYS A 16 -24.01 -29.62 -35.70
C CYS A 16 -25.54 -29.47 -35.66
N SER A 17 -26.24 -30.54 -36.03
CA SER A 17 -27.68 -30.75 -35.84
C SER A 17 -27.89 -32.21 -35.47
N LEU A 18 -28.64 -32.50 -34.39
CA LEU A 18 -29.36 -33.73 -34.01
C LEU A 18 -29.68 -33.58 -32.50
N PHE A 19 -30.90 -33.26 -32.04
CA PHE A 19 -32.07 -34.14 -31.95
C PHE A 19 -33.37 -33.34 -31.65
N ARG A 20 -34.53 -33.95 -31.96
CA ARG A 20 -35.92 -33.43 -32.06
C ARG A 20 -36.71 -33.31 -30.73
N TYR A 21 -37.54 -32.25 -30.62
CA TYR A 21 -38.97 -32.06 -30.14
C TYR A 21 -39.60 -32.87 -28.95
N PRO A 22 -40.68 -32.39 -28.26
CA PRO A 22 -41.65 -31.39 -28.72
C PRO A 22 -42.08 -30.24 -27.78
N VAL A 23 -42.65 -29.24 -28.46
CA VAL A 23 -43.41 -28.07 -27.99
C VAL A 23 -44.83 -28.50 -27.61
N ALA A 24 -45.35 -27.99 -26.49
CA ALA A 24 -46.78 -27.84 -26.26
C ALA A 24 -47.13 -26.35 -26.16
N ARG A 25 -47.99 -25.90 -27.08
CA ARG A 25 -48.64 -24.58 -27.13
C ARG A 25 -49.86 -24.60 -26.22
N SER A 26 -50.15 -23.47 -25.56
CA SER A 26 -51.46 -22.82 -25.72
C SER A 26 -51.38 -21.34 -25.36
N VAL A 27 -51.66 -20.51 -26.35
CA VAL A 27 -51.86 -19.06 -26.28
C VAL A 27 -53.29 -18.80 -26.77
N GLN A 28 -53.91 -17.74 -26.22
CA GLN A 28 -55.13 -17.02 -26.61
C GLN A 28 -56.46 -17.39 -25.92
N SER A 29 -56.99 -16.45 -25.13
CA SER A 29 -58.09 -15.53 -25.53
C SER A 29 -58.47 -14.64 -24.33
N LEU A 30 -58.17 -13.33 -24.36
CA LEU A 30 -59.04 -12.20 -24.74
C LEU A 30 -60.17 -11.83 -23.75
N GLU A 31 -60.04 -10.61 -23.21
CA GLU A 31 -61.07 -9.59 -22.95
C GLU A 31 -62.44 -9.99 -22.33
N ARG A 32 -62.67 -9.49 -21.11
CA ARG A 32 -63.81 -8.64 -20.68
C ARG A 32 -64.09 -8.87 -19.19
N LEU A 33 -63.85 -7.85 -18.37
CA LEU A 33 -64.72 -7.48 -17.27
C LEU A 33 -64.34 -6.07 -16.81
N SER A 34 -65.16 -5.14 -17.27
CA SER A 34 -65.15 -3.72 -16.96
C SER A 34 -65.72 -3.42 -15.57
N SER A 35 -65.37 -2.24 -15.09
CA SER A 35 -66.12 -1.35 -14.19
C SER A 35 -66.33 -1.77 -12.74
N LEU A 36 -65.68 -1.04 -11.82
CA LEU A 36 -66.29 -0.35 -10.67
C LEU A 36 -65.19 0.09 -9.69
N VAL A 37 -64.66 1.33 -9.81
CA VAL A 37 -64.33 2.21 -8.66
C VAL A 37 -64.24 3.66 -9.18
N PRO A 38 -64.96 4.64 -8.59
CA PRO A 38 -64.93 6.03 -9.04
C PRO A 38 -63.85 6.86 -8.33
N ALA A 39 -63.41 7.92 -9.00
CA ALA A 39 -62.63 9.02 -8.44
C ALA A 39 -63.57 10.07 -7.82
N CYS A 40 -63.24 10.66 -6.66
CA CYS A 40 -63.51 12.08 -6.38
C CYS A 40 -62.72 12.62 -5.18
N ARG A 41 -62.40 13.91 -5.28
CA ARG A 41 -61.68 14.78 -4.35
C ARG A 41 -62.54 15.24 -3.15
N LEU A 42 -61.83 15.84 -2.18
CA LEU A 42 -62.11 17.09 -1.42
C LEU A 42 -62.21 16.93 0.12
N GLN A 43 -61.40 17.76 0.81
CA GLN A 43 -61.69 18.62 1.99
C GLN A 43 -62.58 18.04 3.12
N SER A 44 -62.34 18.20 4.42
CA SER A 44 -61.52 19.12 5.20
C SER A 44 -61.68 18.82 6.71
N THR A 45 -60.85 19.50 7.52
CA THR A 45 -61.16 20.13 8.83
C THR A 45 -61.15 19.39 10.19
N ILE A 46 -60.38 20.03 11.09
CA ILE A 46 -60.58 20.33 12.54
C ILE A 46 -59.79 19.50 13.59
N ALA A 47 -58.74 20.19 14.08
CA ALA A 47 -58.35 20.48 15.47
C ALA A 47 -58.07 19.37 16.49
N VAL A 48 -56.83 19.37 16.99
CA VAL A 48 -56.50 19.25 18.42
C VAL A 48 -55.36 20.23 18.72
N GLN A 49 -55.55 21.09 19.73
CA GLN A 49 -54.55 21.99 20.30
C GLN A 49 -53.76 21.27 21.42
N GLU A 50 -52.45 21.50 21.40
CA GLU A 50 -51.44 21.55 22.47
C GLU A 50 -51.56 20.66 23.72
N GLU A 51 -50.53 19.83 23.93
CA GLU A 51 -49.76 19.84 25.17
C GLU A 51 -48.30 19.42 24.92
N ALA A 52 -47.37 20.18 25.48
CA ALA A 52 -45.94 20.13 25.20
C ALA A 52 -45.24 18.93 25.85
N ASN A 53 -44.41 18.23 25.08
CA ASN A 53 -43.20 17.58 25.61
C ASN A 53 -42.21 17.32 24.47
N ASN A 54 -41.00 17.83 24.64
CA ASN A 54 -39.91 17.82 23.68
C ASN A 54 -39.02 16.57 23.92
N PRO A 55 -38.85 15.66 22.94
CA PRO A 55 -37.63 14.86 22.86
C PRO A 55 -36.91 15.10 21.52
N GLY A 56 -35.58 15.09 21.62
CA GLY A 56 -34.64 15.61 20.64
C GLY A 56 -34.71 14.97 19.26
N SER A 57 -34.32 15.77 18.28
CA SER A 57 -34.27 15.43 16.86
C SER A 57 -33.27 14.29 16.56
N ASP A 58 -33.79 13.10 16.31
CA ASP A 58 -33.13 12.09 15.48
C ASP A 58 -33.22 12.55 14.01
N ALA A 59 -32.22 13.31 13.58
CA ALA A 59 -32.01 13.63 12.17
C ALA A 59 -30.95 12.67 11.61
N PRO A 60 -31.13 12.11 10.39
CA PRO A 60 -30.11 11.27 9.78
C PRO A 60 -28.80 12.06 9.61
N PRO A 61 -27.63 11.41 9.74
CA PRO A 61 -26.35 12.09 9.68
C PRO A 61 -26.19 12.80 8.33
N ARG A 62 -25.89 14.09 8.37
CA ARG A 62 -25.69 14.91 7.17
C ARG A 62 -24.47 14.40 6.40
N PRO A 63 -24.49 14.33 5.06
CA PRO A 63 -23.34 13.87 4.28
C PRO A 63 -22.23 14.94 4.29
N GLU A 64 -21.25 14.79 5.17
CA GLU A 64 -20.09 15.70 5.30
C GLU A 64 -19.05 15.42 4.21
N HIS A 65 -18.57 16.43 3.47
CA HIS A 65 -17.76 16.31 2.24
C HIS A 65 -16.37 15.64 2.41
N ALA A 66 -15.80 15.06 1.32
CA ALA A 66 -14.45 14.50 1.33
C ALA A 66 -13.39 15.61 1.38
N VAL A 67 -12.93 15.96 2.59
CA VAL A 67 -11.85 16.94 2.82
C VAL A 67 -10.57 16.18 3.20
N ILE A 68 -10.06 15.36 2.28
CA ILE A 68 -8.77 14.67 2.41
C ILE A 68 -7.90 15.15 1.26
N SER A 69 -6.70 15.65 1.55
CA SER A 69 -5.76 16.04 0.50
C SER A 69 -5.08 14.82 -0.09
N THR A 70 -4.70 14.89 -1.36
CA THR A 70 -3.81 13.97 -2.07
C THR A 70 -2.53 13.71 -1.28
N PHE A 71 -1.99 14.74 -0.64
CA PHE A 71 -0.75 14.66 0.14
C PHE A 71 -0.93 13.96 1.49
N ASP A 72 -2.18 13.79 1.97
CA ASP A 72 -2.47 12.98 3.14
C ASP A 72 -2.48 11.48 2.82
N LEU A 73 -2.88 11.12 1.59
CA LEU A 73 -2.87 9.74 1.09
C LEU A 73 -1.45 9.28 0.70
N PHE A 74 -0.67 10.19 0.11
CA PHE A 74 0.71 9.96 -0.30
C PHE A 74 1.67 10.75 0.58
N SER A 75 1.94 10.22 1.78
CA SER A 75 2.88 10.83 2.72
C SER A 75 4.23 10.11 2.73
N ILE A 76 5.31 10.90 2.76
CA ILE A 76 6.68 10.40 2.88
C ILE A 76 6.94 10.02 4.33
N GLY A 77 7.48 8.82 4.55
CA GLY A 77 7.75 8.28 5.87
C GLY A 77 8.83 7.20 5.86
N VAL A 78 8.94 6.48 6.97
CA VAL A 78 9.92 5.40 7.18
C VAL A 78 9.18 4.07 7.30
N GLY A 79 9.74 3.01 6.73
CA GLY A 79 9.27 1.64 6.94
C GLY A 79 9.56 1.09 8.34
N PRO A 80 9.02 -0.08 8.72
CA PRO A 80 8.16 -0.95 7.91
C PRO A 80 6.65 -0.65 8.00
N SER A 81 6.19 0.14 8.98
CA SER A 81 4.77 0.29 9.27
C SER A 81 4.33 1.73 9.49
N SER A 82 3.23 2.14 8.87
CA SER A 82 2.66 3.48 9.08
C SER A 82 2.02 3.60 10.46
N SER A 83 1.35 2.56 10.97
CA SER A 83 0.69 2.55 12.27
C SER A 83 1.63 2.23 13.44
N HIS A 84 2.69 1.44 13.21
CA HIS A 84 3.59 0.99 14.28
C HIS A 84 4.98 1.64 14.22
N THR A 85 5.33 2.36 13.15
CA THR A 85 6.60 3.09 13.03
C THR A 85 6.36 4.59 12.88
N VAL A 86 5.67 5.03 11.81
CA VAL A 86 5.47 6.46 11.52
C VAL A 86 4.60 7.13 12.59
N GLY A 87 3.46 6.54 12.94
CA GLY A 87 2.56 7.06 13.97
C GLY A 87 3.27 7.26 15.33
N PRO A 88 3.89 6.22 15.91
CA PRO A 88 4.63 6.35 17.18
C PRO A 88 5.78 7.37 17.13
N MET A 89 6.50 7.48 16.01
CA MET A 89 7.53 8.53 15.85
C MET A 89 6.92 9.94 15.88
N ARG A 90 5.80 10.15 15.18
CA ARG A 90 5.07 11.43 15.23
C ARG A 90 4.54 11.73 16.61
N ALA A 91 3.98 10.74 17.30
CA ALA A 91 3.48 10.90 18.66
C ALA A 91 4.60 11.38 19.59
N GLY A 92 5.79 10.76 19.52
CA GLY A 92 6.96 11.17 20.30
C GLY A 92 7.37 12.61 20.01
N ARG A 93 7.41 13.01 18.74
CA ARG A 93 7.75 14.38 18.36
C ARG A 93 6.72 15.39 18.86
N ILE A 94 5.42 15.12 18.67
CA ILE A 94 4.32 15.99 19.14
C ILE A 94 4.45 16.21 20.64
N PHE A 95 4.63 15.14 21.40
CA PHE A 95 4.79 15.21 22.85
C PHE A 95 5.96 16.09 23.29
N ILE A 96 7.09 16.03 22.59
CA ILE A 96 8.26 16.86 22.92
C ILE A 96 8.06 18.32 22.52
N MET A 97 7.40 18.59 21.40
CA MET A 97 7.04 19.96 21.02
C MET A 97 6.09 20.57 22.05
N ASP A 98 5.09 19.82 22.50
CA ASP A 98 4.17 20.25 23.57
C ASP A 98 4.95 20.58 24.86
N LEU A 99 5.94 19.76 25.24
CA LEU A 99 6.78 20.02 26.42
C LEU A 99 7.70 21.24 26.27
N GLN A 100 8.19 21.51 25.06
CA GLN A 100 8.99 22.70 24.76
C GLN A 100 8.15 23.96 24.86
N GLU A 101 6.94 23.96 24.31
CA GLU A 101 6.00 25.08 24.37
C GLU A 101 5.57 25.40 25.79
N LEU A 102 5.38 24.37 26.62
CA LEU A 102 5.07 24.53 28.04
C LEU A 102 6.29 24.90 28.91
N GLY A 103 7.49 24.99 28.35
CA GLY A 103 8.72 25.27 29.09
C GLY A 103 9.06 24.21 30.14
N LEU A 104 8.59 22.97 29.94
CA LEU A 104 8.79 21.85 30.88
C LEU A 104 9.98 20.96 30.50
N LEU A 105 10.48 21.05 29.26
CA LEU A 105 11.51 20.14 28.74
C LEU A 105 12.76 20.05 29.63
N GLU A 106 13.27 21.18 30.11
CA GLU A 106 14.50 21.24 30.92
C GLU A 106 14.32 20.66 32.33
N LYS A 107 13.08 20.54 32.81
CA LYS A 107 12.76 20.00 34.14
C LYS A 107 12.61 18.48 34.13
N VAL A 108 12.62 17.85 32.96
CA VAL A 108 12.42 16.41 32.83
C VAL A 108 13.68 15.66 33.28
N GLY A 109 13.56 14.85 34.33
CA GLY A 109 14.61 13.94 34.79
C GLY A 109 14.54 12.56 34.12
N THR A 110 13.33 12.05 33.88
CA THR A 110 13.13 10.75 33.22
C THR A 110 11.80 10.69 32.45
N VAL A 111 11.70 9.76 31.49
CA VAL A 111 10.51 9.50 30.69
C VAL A 111 10.12 8.04 30.80
N LYS A 112 8.83 7.76 31.01
CA LYS A 112 8.24 6.42 30.93
C LYS A 112 7.32 6.33 29.72
N ILE A 113 7.50 5.27 28.95
CA ILE A 113 6.75 4.97 27.74
C ILE A 113 5.97 3.69 27.98
N THR A 114 4.64 3.73 27.84
CA THR A 114 3.80 2.53 27.96
C THR A 114 3.12 2.23 26.63
N LEU A 115 3.30 1.01 26.11
CA LEU A 115 2.67 0.53 24.88
C LEU A 115 1.54 -0.44 25.25
N TYR A 116 0.40 -0.33 24.56
CA TYR A 116 -0.80 -1.12 24.82
C TYR A 116 -1.22 -1.94 23.58
N GLY A 117 -2.03 -2.98 23.82
CA GLY A 117 -2.74 -3.73 22.78
C GLY A 117 -1.87 -4.26 21.64
N SER A 118 -2.36 -4.10 20.41
CA SER A 118 -1.69 -4.55 19.17
C SER A 118 -0.33 -3.89 18.95
N LEU A 119 -0.17 -2.64 19.39
CA LEU A 119 1.09 -1.90 19.32
C LEU A 119 2.16 -2.55 20.20
N ALA A 120 1.79 -3.01 21.40
CA ALA A 120 2.68 -3.79 22.25
C ALA A 120 2.99 -5.17 21.64
N ALA A 121 1.97 -5.86 21.12
CA ALA A 121 2.11 -7.22 20.60
C ALA A 121 3.08 -7.33 19.42
N THR A 122 3.01 -6.40 18.46
CA THR A 122 3.83 -6.46 17.22
C THR A 122 4.90 -5.39 17.13
N GLY A 123 4.95 -4.44 18.07
CA GLY A 123 5.80 -3.26 17.99
C GLY A 123 7.30 -3.56 17.87
N LYS A 124 7.78 -4.67 18.45
CA LYS A 124 9.19 -5.08 18.32
C LYS A 124 9.56 -5.43 16.87
N GLY A 125 8.71 -6.17 16.16
CA GLY A 125 8.90 -6.51 14.74
C GLY A 125 8.70 -5.32 13.81
N HIS A 126 7.92 -4.33 14.25
CA HIS A 126 7.65 -3.09 13.52
C HIS A 126 8.57 -1.92 13.88
N HIS A 127 9.63 -2.17 14.66
CA HIS A 127 10.57 -1.13 15.05
C HIS A 127 9.95 0.05 15.83
N THR A 128 8.85 -0.19 16.56
CA THR A 128 8.17 0.84 17.37
C THR A 128 9.09 1.48 18.42
N PRO A 129 9.92 0.74 19.17
CA PRO A 129 10.81 1.35 20.17
C PRO A 129 11.77 2.38 19.57
N GLN A 130 12.50 2.02 18.49
CA GLN A 130 13.41 2.95 17.83
C GLN A 130 12.66 4.17 17.28
N ALA A 131 11.45 3.96 16.76
CA ALA A 131 10.63 5.04 16.21
C ALA A 131 10.23 6.06 17.27
N ILE A 132 9.75 5.59 18.43
CA ILE A 132 9.36 6.46 19.55
C ILE A 132 10.58 7.22 20.07
N LEU A 133 11.70 6.53 20.33
CA LEU A 133 12.88 7.17 20.90
C LEU A 133 13.43 8.27 19.99
N LEU A 134 13.54 8.01 18.68
CA LEU A 134 14.01 9.02 17.73
C LEU A 134 13.02 10.15 17.53
N GLY A 135 11.71 9.87 17.66
CA GLY A 135 10.67 10.90 17.74
C GLY A 135 10.82 11.77 18.98
N LEU A 136 11.13 11.18 20.14
CA LEU A 136 11.42 11.91 21.38
C LEU A 136 12.73 12.72 21.30
N GLU A 137 13.68 12.33 20.46
CA GLU A 137 14.84 13.17 20.12
C GLU A 137 14.49 14.34 19.18
N GLY A 138 13.24 14.43 18.72
CA GLY A 138 12.74 15.50 17.85
C GLY A 138 12.82 15.20 16.35
N SER A 139 13.15 13.95 15.96
CA SER A 139 13.28 13.58 14.54
C SER A 139 11.91 13.52 13.83
N ASP A 140 11.87 13.93 12.56
CA ASP A 140 10.68 13.75 11.69
C ASP A 140 10.76 12.40 10.96
N PRO A 141 9.68 11.60 10.91
CA PRO A 141 9.63 10.47 9.99
C PRO A 141 9.83 10.89 8.52
N GLU A 142 9.48 12.10 8.11
CA GLU A 142 9.65 12.54 6.71
C GLU A 142 11.11 12.84 6.36
N THR A 143 11.89 13.40 7.29
CA THR A 143 13.22 13.99 7.00
C THR A 143 14.40 13.25 7.63
N ILE A 144 14.15 12.32 8.56
CA ILE A 144 15.23 11.57 9.23
C ILE A 144 16.12 10.82 8.23
N ASP A 145 17.42 10.73 8.46
CA ASP A 145 18.24 9.79 7.67
C ASP A 145 18.02 8.35 8.16
N THR A 146 17.39 7.53 7.34
CA THR A 146 17.07 6.13 7.68
C THR A 146 18.32 5.29 7.93
N GLY A 147 19.46 5.63 7.32
CA GLY A 147 20.73 4.92 7.55
C GLY A 147 21.27 5.09 8.97
N THR A 148 20.89 6.19 9.65
CA THR A 148 21.35 6.50 11.01
C THR A 148 20.47 5.90 12.12
N ILE A 149 19.28 5.40 11.77
CA ILE A 149 18.30 4.91 12.74
C ILE A 149 18.87 3.76 13.60
N PRO A 150 19.47 2.71 13.02
CA PRO A 150 19.97 1.58 13.82
C PRO A 150 21.13 1.98 14.74
N SER A 151 22.05 2.82 14.26
CA SER A 151 23.23 3.24 15.03
C SER A 151 22.85 4.16 16.18
N ARG A 152 21.93 5.10 15.97
CA ARG A 152 21.40 5.98 17.04
C ARG A 152 20.65 5.18 18.09
N TYR A 153 19.81 4.24 17.66
CA TYR A 153 19.08 3.38 18.59
C TYR A 153 20.02 2.53 19.45
N ALA A 154 21.05 1.91 18.84
CA ALA A 154 22.07 1.15 19.56
C ALA A 154 22.81 2.03 20.58
N ALA A 155 23.16 3.26 20.21
CA ALA A 155 23.83 4.21 21.11
C ALA A 155 22.95 4.58 22.32
N ILE A 156 21.63 4.71 22.16
CA ILE A 156 20.70 4.96 23.28
C ILE A 156 20.67 3.76 24.23
N GLN A 157 20.63 2.53 23.69
CA GLN A 157 20.62 1.30 24.48
C GLN A 157 21.92 1.10 25.26
N GLU A 158 23.07 1.34 24.63
CA GLU A 158 24.39 1.14 25.25
C GLU A 158 24.68 2.21 26.31
N ASN A 159 24.47 3.49 25.98
CA ASN A 159 24.81 4.60 26.87
C ASN A 159 23.75 4.84 27.95
N LYS A 160 22.54 4.29 27.81
CA LYS A 160 21.38 4.57 28.68
C LYS A 160 21.08 6.06 28.83
N THR A 161 21.28 6.82 27.75
CA THR A 161 20.99 8.25 27.68
C THR A 161 20.11 8.56 26.49
N LEU A 162 19.14 9.46 26.66
CA LEU A 162 18.25 9.95 25.61
C LEU A 162 18.33 11.48 25.52
N LEU A 163 18.41 12.03 24.30
CA LEU A 163 18.51 13.48 24.08
C LEU A 163 17.14 14.05 23.68
N LEU A 164 16.33 14.44 24.66
CA LEU A 164 14.99 14.97 24.43
C LEU A 164 15.01 16.26 23.59
N GLY A 165 14.26 16.24 22.48
CA GLY A 165 14.15 17.35 21.53
C GLY A 165 15.49 17.82 20.96
N GLY A 166 16.51 16.97 20.97
CA GLY A 166 17.86 17.30 20.51
C GLY A 166 18.65 18.24 21.43
N LYS A 167 18.12 18.56 22.62
CA LYS A 167 18.67 19.59 23.52
C LYS A 167 18.95 19.09 24.92
N HIS A 168 17.99 18.39 25.53
CA HIS A 168 18.04 18.04 26.95
C HIS A 168 18.39 16.57 27.15
N ARG A 169 19.54 16.28 27.80
CA ARG A 169 20.00 14.91 28.01
C ARG A 169 19.42 14.35 29.30
N ILE A 170 18.75 13.21 29.21
CA ILE A 170 18.22 12.47 30.36
C ILE A 170 18.82 11.08 30.47
N THR A 171 18.76 10.50 31.67
CA THR A 171 19.06 9.08 31.87
C THR A 171 17.82 8.27 31.50
N TYR A 172 17.98 7.31 30.58
CA TYR A 172 16.89 6.50 30.06
C TYR A 172 17.35 5.05 29.95
N ASP A 173 16.69 4.15 30.69
CA ASP A 173 16.95 2.71 30.61
C ASP A 173 15.73 2.03 30.01
N MET A 174 15.87 1.52 28.79
CA MET A 174 14.75 0.93 28.04
C MET A 174 14.09 -0.23 28.78
N ASP A 175 14.84 -1.06 29.51
CA ASP A 175 14.28 -2.22 30.20
C ASP A 175 13.39 -1.83 31.40
N ARG A 176 13.67 -0.66 31.99
CA ARG A 176 12.90 -0.11 33.12
C ARG A 176 11.80 0.84 32.67
N ASP A 177 12.11 1.68 31.68
CA ASP A 177 11.33 2.86 31.33
C ASP A 177 10.37 2.63 30.16
N MET A 178 10.53 1.53 29.39
CA MET A 178 9.59 1.10 28.36
C MET A 178 8.74 -0.09 28.82
N LEU A 179 7.48 0.18 29.14
CA LEU A 179 6.53 -0.81 29.64
C LEU A 179 5.67 -1.36 28.51
N TRP A 180 5.61 -2.69 28.42
CA TRP A 180 4.81 -3.42 27.44
C TRP A 180 3.57 -4.01 28.12
N ARG A 181 2.39 -3.48 27.79
CA ARG A 181 1.10 -3.92 28.33
C ARG A 181 0.35 -4.76 27.29
N PHE A 182 0.69 -6.04 27.25
CA PHE A 182 0.03 -7.03 26.39
C PHE A 182 -1.38 -7.39 26.88
N ASP A 183 -1.64 -7.19 28.17
CA ASP A 183 -2.87 -7.52 28.88
C ASP A 183 -3.95 -6.43 28.79
N GLN A 184 -3.59 -5.23 28.34
CA GLN A 184 -4.46 -4.06 28.37
C GLN A 184 -4.59 -3.43 26.99
N VAL A 185 -5.84 -3.14 26.63
CA VAL A 185 -6.21 -2.37 25.45
C VAL A 185 -6.90 -1.10 25.93
N LEU A 186 -6.46 0.06 25.43
CA LEU A 186 -7.13 1.33 25.73
C LEU A 186 -8.48 1.38 25.01
N LYS A 187 -9.47 2.02 25.64
CA LYS A 187 -10.87 2.00 25.18
C LYS A 187 -11.09 2.57 23.77
N THR A 188 -10.23 3.48 23.32
CA THR A 188 -10.39 4.19 22.04
C THR A 188 -9.99 3.34 20.84
N HIS A 189 -8.81 2.72 20.90
CA HIS A 189 -8.19 2.09 19.75
C HIS A 189 -7.07 1.14 20.22
N PRO A 190 -6.90 -0.04 19.59
CA PRO A 190 -5.95 -1.06 20.03
C PRO A 190 -4.47 -0.63 19.93
N ASN A 191 -4.12 0.25 18.99
CA ASN A 191 -2.79 0.86 18.89
C ASN A 191 -2.61 2.06 19.84
N GLY A 192 -2.62 1.81 21.15
CA GLY A 192 -2.47 2.85 22.17
C GLY A 192 -1.04 2.98 22.71
N MET A 193 -0.61 4.21 23.00
CA MET A 193 0.63 4.49 23.73
C MET A 193 0.44 5.65 24.71
N ARG A 194 1.14 5.61 25.84
CA ARG A 194 1.15 6.69 26.85
C ARG A 194 2.58 7.13 27.10
N PHE A 195 2.81 8.44 27.08
CA PHE A 195 4.05 9.05 27.53
C PHE A 195 3.83 9.75 28.86
N SER A 196 4.77 9.56 29.79
CA SER A 196 4.76 10.18 31.11
C SER A 196 6.16 10.68 31.43
N VAL A 197 6.31 11.95 31.76
CA VAL A 197 7.61 12.55 32.14
C VAL A 197 7.61 12.92 33.61
N PHE A 198 8.75 12.70 34.26
CA PHE A 198 8.95 12.93 35.69
C PHE A 198 10.15 13.86 35.89
N ASP A 199 10.13 14.63 36.97
CA ASP A 199 11.27 15.46 37.39
C ASP A 199 12.36 14.64 38.09
N GLU A 200 13.39 15.31 38.61
CA GLU A 200 14.48 14.67 39.38
C GLU A 200 14.01 14.07 40.72
N ASN A 201 12.91 14.59 41.29
CA ASN A 201 12.33 14.10 42.54
C ASN A 201 11.38 12.90 42.34
N GLY A 202 11.04 12.61 41.08
CA GLY A 202 10.11 11.54 40.70
C GLY A 202 8.65 11.99 40.62
N ASP A 203 8.37 13.29 40.67
CA ASP A 203 7.04 13.86 40.52
C ASP A 203 6.63 13.90 39.04
N LEU A 204 5.36 13.56 38.75
CA LEU A 204 4.82 13.55 37.40
C LEU A 204 4.62 14.98 36.89
N LEU A 205 5.36 15.36 35.84
CA LEU A 205 5.26 16.68 35.22
C LEU A 205 4.16 16.74 34.16
N ALA A 206 4.10 15.75 33.28
CA ALA A 206 3.11 15.67 32.22
C ALA A 206 2.87 14.23 31.80
N THR A 207 1.64 13.95 31.38
CA THR A 207 1.30 12.68 30.75
C THR A 207 0.30 12.90 29.62
N ASN A 208 0.45 12.10 28.56
CA ASN A 208 -0.43 12.19 27.41
C ASN A 208 -0.60 10.81 26.76
N GLU A 209 -1.80 10.57 26.22
CA GLU A 209 -2.15 9.34 25.52
C GLU A 209 -2.29 9.59 24.03
N TYR A 210 -1.76 8.68 23.23
CA TYR A 210 -1.77 8.76 21.79
C TYR A 210 -2.25 7.44 21.18
N PHE A 211 -3.02 7.54 20.11
CA PHE A 211 -3.58 6.42 19.36
C PHE A 211 -3.12 6.50 17.91
N SER A 212 -2.51 5.43 17.38
CA SER A 212 -2.17 5.38 15.96
C SER A 212 -3.25 4.66 15.15
N VAL A 213 -4.03 5.45 14.41
CA VAL A 213 -5.27 5.03 13.71
C VAL A 213 -5.05 4.61 12.24
N GLY A 214 -3.81 4.35 11.83
CA GLY A 214 -3.46 3.99 10.45
C GLY A 214 -2.98 5.17 9.61
N GLY A 215 -2.35 4.89 8.46
CA GLY A 215 -1.80 5.92 7.55
C GLY A 215 -0.68 6.82 8.13
N GLY A 216 -0.20 6.55 9.36
CA GLY A 216 0.74 7.42 10.07
C GLY A 216 0.08 8.58 10.82
N PHE A 217 -1.24 8.55 10.99
CA PHE A 217 -1.98 9.54 11.78
C PHE A 217 -1.97 9.17 13.28
N VAL A 218 -2.02 10.20 14.12
CA VAL A 218 -2.01 10.09 15.59
C VAL A 218 -3.13 10.96 16.16
N VAL A 219 -3.91 10.38 17.07
CA VAL A 219 -5.02 11.04 17.78
C VAL A 219 -4.75 11.03 19.29
N ASN A 220 -5.27 12.01 20.03
CA ASN A 220 -5.15 12.16 21.47
C ASN A 220 -6.55 12.48 22.06
N ASP A 221 -6.75 12.34 23.37
CA ASP A 221 -7.98 12.68 24.08
C ASP A 221 -8.40 14.16 23.92
N LYS A 222 -7.43 15.10 23.80
CA LYS A 222 -7.75 16.51 23.48
C LYS A 222 -8.25 16.72 22.04
N THR A 223 -8.02 15.74 21.16
CA THR A 223 -8.51 15.71 19.78
C THR A 223 -9.60 14.66 19.55
N LYS A 224 -10.11 14.03 20.62
CA LYS A 224 -11.32 13.20 20.56
C LYS A 224 -12.54 14.10 20.42
N VAL A 225 -13.02 14.20 19.20
CA VAL A 225 -14.44 14.42 18.89
C VAL A 225 -14.86 13.19 18.09
N ASP A 226 -16.05 12.65 18.36
CA ASP A 226 -16.60 11.34 17.93
C ASP A 226 -16.11 10.75 16.59
N GLU A 227 -16.22 9.42 16.48
CA GLU A 227 -15.66 8.46 15.49
C GLU A 227 -15.78 8.79 13.99
N ASN A 228 -16.22 9.98 13.57
CA ASN A 228 -16.24 10.41 12.17
C ASN A 228 -15.86 11.89 11.92
N LEU A 229 -15.31 12.64 12.87
CA LEU A 229 -14.81 14.01 12.61
C LEU A 229 -13.31 14.05 12.32
N PHE A 230 -12.92 13.80 11.07
CA PHE A 230 -11.62 14.26 10.57
C PHE A 230 -11.81 15.60 9.84
N TYR A 231 -11.47 16.68 10.55
CA TYR A 231 -11.44 18.10 10.17
C TYR A 231 -12.74 18.92 10.30
N LYS A 232 -13.02 19.41 11.51
CA LYS A 232 -13.14 20.85 11.88
C LYS A 232 -13.67 20.95 13.30
N GLY A 233 -13.06 21.81 14.11
CA GLY A 233 -13.57 22.14 15.45
C GLY A 233 -12.56 22.00 16.57
N VAL A 234 -11.31 22.43 16.36
CA VAL A 234 -10.51 22.89 17.52
C VAL A 234 -10.96 24.32 17.79
N ASP A 235 -11.43 24.57 19.00
CA ASP A 235 -11.68 25.92 19.50
C ASP A 235 -10.40 26.74 19.33
N LYS A 236 -10.41 27.66 18.35
CA LYS A 236 -9.24 28.49 17.99
C LYS A 236 -8.83 29.44 19.13
N SER A 237 -9.59 29.49 20.22
CA SER A 237 -9.25 30.25 21.42
C SER A 237 -8.35 29.50 22.41
N ALA A 238 -8.24 28.17 22.33
CA ALA A 238 -7.53 27.36 23.32
C ALA A 238 -6.31 26.58 22.79
N VAL A 239 -5.99 26.71 21.49
CA VAL A 239 -4.80 26.09 20.90
C VAL A 239 -4.03 27.15 20.13
N HIS A 240 -3.06 27.74 20.82
CA HIS A 240 -2.20 28.79 20.28
C HIS A 240 -0.81 28.21 19.94
N GLY A 241 -0.32 28.50 18.74
CA GLY A 241 1.11 28.75 18.54
C GLY A 241 2.05 27.67 17.99
N ALA A 242 1.59 26.54 17.46
CA ALA A 242 2.51 25.48 16.96
C ALA A 242 2.40 25.14 15.46
N ARG A 243 1.54 25.86 14.72
CA ARG A 243 1.20 25.54 13.33
C ARG A 243 1.72 26.57 12.32
N LEU A 244 2.83 27.23 12.63
CA LEU A 244 3.44 28.25 11.78
C LEU A 244 4.93 27.96 11.54
N HIS A 245 5.19 27.00 10.66
CA HIS A 245 6.33 27.07 9.75
C HIS A 245 5.83 27.03 8.29
N GLN A 246 4.86 27.89 7.99
CA GLN A 246 4.67 28.50 6.68
C GLN A 246 4.38 29.98 6.97
N SER A 247 5.27 30.86 6.53
CA SER A 247 5.19 32.30 6.76
C SER A 247 4.03 32.91 5.97
N HIS A 248 2.92 33.18 6.64
CA HIS A 248 1.90 34.10 6.15
C HIS A 248 1.86 35.33 7.06
N ILE A 249 2.38 36.45 6.54
CA ILE A 249 2.16 37.78 7.09
C ILE A 249 0.78 38.23 6.59
N SER A 250 -0.16 38.51 7.48
CA SER A 250 -1.35 39.32 7.15
C SER A 250 -1.92 39.96 8.43
N GLU A 251 -2.06 41.28 8.38
CA GLU A 251 -2.68 42.15 9.41
C GLU A 251 -4.20 41.94 9.53
N PRO A 252 -4.85 42.42 10.62
CA PRO A 252 -6.20 42.02 10.99
C PRO A 252 -7.30 42.84 10.29
N GLY A 253 -8.31 42.15 9.76
CA GLY A 253 -9.57 42.70 9.32
C GLY A 253 -10.70 41.67 9.44
N ASP A 254 -11.73 42.04 10.21
CA ASP A 254 -12.92 41.26 10.58
C ASP A 254 -13.71 40.62 9.42
N ALA A 255 -14.15 39.35 9.62
CA ALA A 255 -15.56 38.89 9.56
C ALA A 255 -15.72 37.41 9.12
N SER A 256 -16.36 36.60 9.99
CA SER A 256 -17.04 35.31 9.74
C SER A 256 -16.24 34.15 9.09
N GLY A 257 -15.38 33.49 9.88
CA GLY A 257 -14.51 32.40 9.42
C GLY A 257 -15.13 31.00 9.40
N GLY A 258 -15.92 30.69 8.37
CA GLY A 258 -16.10 29.31 7.90
C GLY A 258 -14.90 28.92 7.04
N ALA A 259 -14.14 27.87 7.42
CA ALA A 259 -12.97 27.46 6.63
C ALA A 259 -13.38 27.11 5.18
N PRO A 260 -12.58 27.48 4.16
CA PRO A 260 -12.94 27.33 2.76
C PRO A 260 -13.31 25.87 2.45
N GLN A 261 -14.42 25.67 1.75
CA GLN A 261 -14.82 24.37 1.23
C GLN A 261 -14.20 24.18 -0.16
N PRO A 262 -13.77 22.96 -0.53
CA PRO A 262 -13.26 22.71 -1.86
C PRO A 262 -14.34 22.99 -2.92
N PRO A 263 -13.96 23.45 -4.13
CA PRO A 263 -14.89 23.82 -5.19
C PRO A 263 -15.75 22.66 -5.69
N TYR A 264 -15.20 21.43 -5.71
CA TYR A 264 -15.85 20.25 -6.28
C TYR A 264 -15.85 19.08 -5.28
N PRO A 265 -16.60 19.17 -4.16
CA PRO A 265 -16.63 18.09 -3.21
C PRO A 265 -17.42 16.90 -3.75
N PHE A 266 -16.86 15.70 -3.63
CA PHE A 266 -17.52 14.44 -3.98
C PHE A 266 -17.56 13.49 -2.78
N THR A 267 -18.49 12.53 -2.84
CA THR A 267 -18.77 11.61 -1.73
C THR A 267 -18.87 10.16 -2.18
N THR A 268 -19.37 9.95 -3.40
CA THR A 268 -19.53 8.66 -4.07
C THR A 268 -18.93 8.70 -5.47
N GLY A 269 -18.65 7.55 -6.06
CA GLY A 269 -18.24 7.42 -7.46
C GLY A 269 -19.24 8.08 -8.41
N ASP A 270 -20.53 7.87 -8.18
CA ASP A 270 -21.60 8.51 -8.96
C ASP A 270 -21.55 10.05 -8.87
N SER A 271 -21.30 10.60 -7.68
CA SER A 271 -21.18 12.06 -7.51
C SER A 271 -19.94 12.62 -8.23
N LEU A 272 -18.84 11.86 -8.26
CA LEU A 272 -17.62 12.22 -8.98
C LEU A 272 -17.88 12.21 -10.50
N LEU A 273 -18.56 11.20 -11.03
CA LEU A 273 -18.96 11.14 -12.45
C LEU A 273 -19.93 12.28 -12.83
N ALA A 274 -20.85 12.64 -11.93
CA ALA A 274 -21.73 13.77 -12.17
C ALA A 274 -20.95 15.09 -12.29
N LEU A 275 -19.90 15.28 -11.47
CA LEU A 275 -19.04 16.46 -11.54
C LEU A 275 -18.19 16.50 -12.81
N THR A 276 -17.60 15.38 -13.24
CA THR A 276 -16.80 15.31 -14.48
C THR A 276 -17.64 15.68 -15.69
N ARG A 277 -18.88 15.16 -15.77
CA ARG A 277 -19.84 15.49 -16.85
C ARG A 277 -20.31 16.94 -16.79
N LYS A 278 -20.62 17.44 -15.58
CA LYS A 278 -21.14 18.81 -15.39
C LYS A 278 -20.10 19.88 -15.75
N HIS A 279 -18.85 19.67 -15.36
CA HIS A 279 -17.77 20.65 -15.54
C HIS A 279 -16.88 20.37 -16.76
N ASN A 280 -17.13 19.27 -17.48
CA ASN A 280 -16.30 18.80 -18.60
C ASN A 280 -14.82 18.71 -18.23
N MET A 281 -14.55 18.12 -17.06
CA MET A 281 -13.23 17.96 -16.47
C MET A 281 -12.91 16.49 -16.24
N THR A 282 -11.63 16.15 -16.32
CA THR A 282 -11.13 14.83 -15.90
C THR A 282 -11.14 14.70 -14.39
N ILE A 283 -11.08 13.47 -13.87
CA ILE A 283 -10.98 13.21 -12.43
C ILE A 283 -9.74 13.92 -11.84
N ALA A 284 -8.60 13.85 -12.54
CA ALA A 284 -7.37 14.51 -12.11
C ALA A 284 -7.52 16.05 -12.00
N GLN A 285 -8.22 16.68 -12.94
CA GLN A 285 -8.48 18.14 -12.90
C GLN A 285 -9.39 18.53 -11.74
N ILE A 286 -10.44 17.74 -11.46
CA ILE A 286 -11.32 17.98 -10.30
C ILE A 286 -10.51 17.93 -9.01
N VAL A 287 -9.66 16.92 -8.84
CA VAL A 287 -8.81 16.82 -7.64
C VAL A 287 -7.81 17.96 -7.58
N PHE A 288 -7.18 18.33 -8.70
CA PHE A 288 -6.25 19.45 -8.77
C PHE A 288 -6.90 20.76 -8.29
N ASP A 289 -8.07 21.10 -8.81
CA ASP A 289 -8.80 22.31 -8.41
C ASP A 289 -9.25 22.25 -6.93
N ASN A 290 -9.55 21.04 -6.43
CA ASN A 290 -9.79 20.84 -5.00
C ASN A 290 -8.53 21.05 -4.15
N GLU A 291 -7.36 20.62 -4.60
CA GLU A 291 -6.09 20.86 -3.88
C GLU A 291 -5.75 22.35 -3.79
N MET A 292 -6.05 23.13 -4.83
CA MET A 292 -5.83 24.59 -4.81
C MET A 292 -6.64 25.29 -3.71
N SER A 293 -7.80 24.72 -3.32
CA SER A 293 -8.63 25.28 -2.24
C SER A 293 -7.99 25.21 -0.85
N PHE A 294 -6.97 24.37 -0.67
CA PHE A 294 -6.19 24.29 0.59
C PHE A 294 -5.11 25.37 0.70
N GLY A 295 -5.11 26.37 -0.19
CA GLY A 295 -4.13 27.47 -0.20
C GLY A 295 -2.80 27.10 -0.87
N LEU A 296 -2.80 26.05 -1.71
CA LEU A 296 -1.64 25.65 -2.50
C LEU A 296 -1.73 26.27 -3.90
N ASN A 297 -0.60 26.77 -4.40
CA ASN A 297 -0.50 27.26 -5.77
C ASN A 297 -0.23 26.09 -6.74
N GLU A 298 -0.37 26.33 -8.05
CA GLU A 298 -0.09 25.31 -9.08
C GLU A 298 1.35 24.76 -8.98
N ASP A 299 2.32 25.64 -8.78
CA ASP A 299 3.73 25.26 -8.61
C ASP A 299 3.94 24.41 -7.36
N ASP A 300 3.29 24.75 -6.24
CA ASP A 300 3.39 23.98 -4.99
C ASP A 300 2.85 22.55 -5.17
N ILE A 301 1.71 22.41 -5.85
CA ILE A 301 1.10 21.11 -6.13
C ILE A 301 2.03 20.29 -7.03
N HIS A 302 2.58 20.92 -8.08
CA HIS A 302 3.52 20.27 -8.99
C HIS A 302 4.78 19.79 -8.27
N GLU A 303 5.44 20.66 -7.50
CA GLU A 303 6.66 20.32 -6.75
C GLU A 303 6.42 19.19 -5.76
N LYS A 304 5.29 19.22 -5.04
CA LYS A 304 4.93 18.14 -4.10
C LYS A 304 4.69 16.81 -4.80
N LEU A 305 3.96 16.79 -5.92
CA LEU A 305 3.72 15.58 -6.70
C LEU A 305 5.04 15.01 -7.26
N MET A 306 5.92 15.87 -7.78
CA MET A 306 7.23 15.45 -8.28
C MET A 306 8.14 14.97 -7.15
N ARG A 307 8.07 15.58 -5.96
CA ARG A 307 8.79 15.11 -4.78
C ARG A 307 8.30 13.72 -4.34
N ILE A 308 7.00 13.48 -4.32
CA ILE A 308 6.43 12.16 -4.03
C ILE A 308 6.97 11.12 -5.02
N TRP A 309 6.91 11.43 -6.32
CA TRP A 309 7.43 10.54 -7.36
C TRP A 309 8.93 10.28 -7.23
N SER A 310 9.72 11.33 -6.99
CA SER A 310 11.17 11.22 -6.80
C SER A 310 11.52 10.26 -5.67
N VAL A 311 10.83 10.37 -4.52
CA VAL A 311 11.03 9.44 -3.39
C VAL A 311 10.59 8.02 -3.73
N MET A 312 9.51 7.84 -4.50
CA MET A 312 9.08 6.54 -5.00
C MET A 312 10.12 5.89 -5.93
N ASP A 313 10.68 6.64 -6.88
CA ASP A 313 11.71 6.16 -7.81
C ASP A 313 13.02 5.83 -7.08
N ASP A 314 13.46 6.70 -6.16
CA ASP A 314 14.64 6.47 -5.34
C ASP A 314 14.46 5.24 -4.44
N CYS A 315 13.24 4.96 -3.97
CA CYS A 315 12.91 3.75 -3.24
C CYS A 315 13.08 2.49 -4.11
N ILE A 316 12.54 2.50 -5.34
CA ILE A 316 12.75 1.42 -6.31
C ILE A 316 14.26 1.22 -6.56
N ARG A 317 14.98 2.31 -6.84
CA ARG A 317 16.42 2.30 -7.12
C ARG A 317 17.21 1.70 -5.95
N SER A 318 16.88 2.09 -4.72
CA SER A 318 17.48 1.56 -3.50
C SER A 318 17.23 0.05 -3.35
N GLY A 319 16.01 -0.40 -3.65
CA GLY A 319 15.64 -1.81 -3.56
C GLY A 319 16.34 -2.69 -4.60
N VAL A 320 16.47 -2.24 -5.85
CA VAL A 320 17.18 -3.01 -6.90
C VAL A 320 18.69 -2.92 -6.78
N GLY A 321 19.22 -1.83 -6.22
CA GLY A 321 20.64 -1.54 -6.08
C GLY A 321 21.28 -2.04 -4.78
N THR A 322 20.50 -2.53 -3.81
CA THR A 322 21.04 -2.95 -2.51
C THR A 322 22.03 -4.12 -2.62
N ALA A 323 23.10 -4.04 -1.83
CA ALA A 323 24.08 -5.11 -1.65
C ALA A 323 23.65 -6.11 -0.57
N GLU A 324 22.69 -5.75 0.28
CA GLU A 324 22.16 -6.64 1.31
C GLU A 324 21.47 -7.86 0.67
N THR A 325 21.69 -9.02 1.26
CA THR A 325 21.15 -10.28 0.71
C THR A 325 19.88 -10.74 1.43
N THR A 326 19.66 -10.30 2.67
CA THR A 326 18.57 -10.76 3.55
C THR A 326 17.86 -9.58 4.20
N LEU A 327 16.55 -9.73 4.44
CA LEU A 327 15.75 -8.79 5.21
C LEU A 327 15.97 -8.97 6.71
N PRO A 328 15.80 -7.90 7.52
CA PRO A 328 15.85 -8.00 8.97
C PRO A 328 14.69 -8.84 9.53
N GLY A 329 14.82 -9.34 10.75
CA GLY A 329 13.80 -10.15 11.42
C GLY A 329 14.10 -11.65 11.41
N ARG A 330 13.24 -12.43 12.09
CA ARG A 330 13.48 -13.85 12.38
C ARG A 330 13.34 -14.78 11.17
N LEU A 331 12.67 -14.30 10.11
CA LEU A 331 12.40 -15.08 8.90
C LEU A 331 13.63 -15.30 8.01
N GLY A 332 14.66 -14.44 8.12
CA GLY A 332 15.86 -14.53 7.28
C GLY A 332 15.54 -14.49 5.78
N LEU A 333 14.46 -13.81 5.37
CA LEU A 333 13.98 -13.83 3.99
C LEU A 333 15.00 -13.17 3.06
N ARG A 334 15.38 -13.85 1.98
CA ARG A 334 16.32 -13.33 0.99
C ARG A 334 15.67 -12.22 0.15
N ARG A 335 16.39 -11.10 -0.03
CA ARG A 335 16.01 -10.05 -0.99
C ARG A 335 16.07 -10.60 -2.43
N ARG A 336 14.99 -10.42 -3.17
CA ARG A 336 14.79 -10.93 -4.54
C ARG A 336 14.95 -9.83 -5.58
N ALA A 337 14.63 -8.58 -5.26
CA ALA A 337 14.63 -7.47 -6.22
C ALA A 337 15.97 -7.31 -6.98
N PRO A 338 17.16 -7.34 -6.34
CA PRO A 338 18.42 -7.17 -7.06
C PRO A 338 18.68 -8.27 -8.09
N MET A 339 18.33 -9.52 -7.77
CA MET A 339 18.49 -10.65 -8.68
C MET A 339 17.49 -10.58 -9.84
N LEU A 340 16.24 -10.22 -9.57
CA LEU A 340 15.20 -10.05 -10.59
C LEU A 340 15.58 -8.94 -11.57
N TYR A 341 16.03 -7.80 -11.05
CA TYR A 341 16.45 -6.67 -11.87
C TYR A 341 17.65 -7.03 -12.76
N ARG A 342 18.70 -7.65 -12.21
CA ARG A 342 19.84 -8.13 -13.01
C ARG A 342 19.43 -9.13 -14.09
N ARG A 343 18.44 -9.98 -13.82
CA ARG A 343 17.92 -10.94 -14.81
C ARG A 343 17.20 -10.23 -15.96
N LEU A 344 16.39 -9.23 -15.67
CA LEU A 344 15.69 -8.42 -16.67
C LEU A 344 16.68 -7.62 -17.53
N MET A 345 17.71 -7.06 -16.90
CA MET A 345 18.74 -6.26 -17.58
C MET A 345 19.75 -7.09 -18.38
N ARG A 346 19.85 -8.40 -18.16
CA ARG A 346 20.80 -9.28 -18.89
C ARG A 346 20.49 -9.39 -20.40
N GLY A 347 19.37 -8.84 -20.85
CA GLY A 347 19.01 -8.71 -22.26
C GLY A 347 18.65 -10.03 -22.94
N PHE A 348 18.09 -9.94 -24.15
CA PHE A 348 17.71 -11.11 -24.96
C PHE A 348 18.90 -11.87 -25.55
N TYR A 349 20.09 -11.24 -25.59
CA TYR A 349 21.32 -11.78 -26.16
C TYR A 349 22.37 -12.04 -25.07
N SER A 350 22.37 -13.26 -24.51
CA SER A 350 23.28 -13.73 -23.45
C SER A 350 24.79 -13.83 -23.85
N GLY A 351 25.23 -13.14 -24.90
CA GLY A 351 26.59 -13.25 -25.45
C GLY A 351 27.20 -11.95 -26.01
N LEU A 352 26.44 -10.84 -26.02
CA LEU A 352 26.96 -9.51 -26.33
C LEU A 352 27.30 -8.78 -25.03
N ALA A 353 28.20 -9.37 -24.24
CA ALA A 353 28.74 -8.67 -23.08
C ALA A 353 29.64 -7.53 -23.59
N SER A 354 29.33 -6.29 -23.18
CA SER A 354 30.21 -5.14 -23.33
C SER A 354 31.57 -5.43 -22.67
N PRO A 355 32.71 -5.06 -23.28
CA PRO A 355 34.03 -5.43 -22.79
C PRO A 355 34.42 -4.54 -21.60
N HIS A 356 34.02 -4.91 -20.38
CA HIS A 356 34.72 -4.63 -19.10
C HIS A 356 33.78 -4.83 -17.90
N VAL A 357 33.59 -6.07 -17.46
CA VAL A 357 33.32 -6.36 -16.04
C VAL A 357 33.94 -7.74 -15.72
N PRO A 358 34.89 -7.85 -14.77
CA PRO A 358 35.46 -9.14 -14.41
C PRO A 358 34.39 -10.02 -13.75
N SER A 359 34.22 -11.22 -14.29
CA SER A 359 33.39 -12.28 -13.71
C SER A 359 33.98 -12.72 -12.37
N ILE A 360 33.20 -12.60 -11.30
CA ILE A 360 33.57 -13.09 -9.96
C ILE A 360 33.44 -14.62 -9.95
N ASP A 361 34.56 -15.29 -9.73
CA ASP A 361 34.69 -16.74 -9.53
C ASP A 361 33.83 -17.20 -8.34
N ALA A 362 33.07 -18.27 -8.54
CA ALA A 362 32.43 -19.01 -7.46
C ALA A 362 33.46 -19.96 -6.80
N PRO A 363 33.43 -20.16 -5.47
CA PRO A 363 34.41 -21.00 -4.80
C PRO A 363 34.11 -22.49 -5.06
N HIS A 364 35.00 -23.16 -5.79
CA HIS A 364 35.03 -24.62 -5.90
C HIS A 364 35.78 -25.21 -4.71
N GLN A 365 35.09 -25.89 -3.78
CA GLN A 365 35.70 -26.89 -2.90
C GLN A 365 35.25 -28.28 -3.37
N SER A 366 36.19 -29.05 -3.91
CA SER A 366 36.03 -30.43 -4.36
C SER A 366 36.38 -31.41 -3.24
N PHE A 367 35.47 -32.31 -2.88
CA PHE A 367 35.79 -33.51 -2.10
C PHE A 367 36.25 -34.65 -3.05
N PRO A 368 37.18 -35.53 -2.62
CA PRO A 368 37.75 -36.57 -3.48
C PRO A 368 36.80 -37.76 -3.62
N SER A 369 36.68 -38.29 -4.84
CA SER A 369 35.90 -39.49 -5.16
C SER A 369 36.81 -40.72 -5.16
N ILE A 370 36.37 -41.80 -4.51
CA ILE A 370 37.05 -43.10 -4.46
C ILE A 370 36.87 -43.83 -5.80
N GLU A 371 37.97 -44.27 -6.40
CA GLU A 371 38.01 -45.11 -7.62
C GLU A 371 37.72 -46.59 -7.31
N ALA A 372 37.08 -47.26 -8.26
CA ALA A 372 36.91 -48.72 -8.31
C ALA A 372 37.79 -49.30 -9.45
N PRO A 373 38.24 -50.57 -9.34
CA PRO A 373 39.50 -51.01 -9.91
C PRO A 373 39.44 -51.44 -11.38
N GLU A 374 40.63 -51.39 -11.97
CA GLU A 374 40.99 -51.68 -13.35
C GLU A 374 40.66 -53.11 -13.80
N ASP A 375 40.34 -53.27 -15.09
CA ASP A 375 40.52 -54.55 -15.78
C ASP A 375 41.14 -54.34 -17.17
N GLY A 376 42.39 -54.79 -17.27
CA GLY A 376 43.02 -55.46 -18.41
C GLY A 376 42.90 -54.92 -19.84
N GLY A 377 44.00 -54.34 -20.34
CA GLY A 377 44.65 -54.93 -21.53
C GLY A 377 44.76 -54.09 -22.81
N SER A 378 46.02 -53.82 -23.17
CA SER A 378 46.62 -53.73 -24.52
C SER A 378 46.76 -52.36 -25.24
N THR A 379 48.03 -52.06 -25.54
CA THR A 379 48.63 -50.98 -26.36
C THR A 379 49.36 -51.62 -27.57
N PRO A 380 49.95 -50.88 -28.54
CA PRO A 380 49.42 -50.07 -29.68
C PRO A 380 49.92 -50.66 -31.05
N PRO A 381 49.86 -49.98 -32.24
CA PRO A 381 50.94 -49.04 -32.68
C PRO A 381 50.45 -47.91 -33.65
N PRO A 382 51.35 -47.04 -34.20
CA PRO A 382 51.04 -45.66 -34.60
C PRO A 382 50.97 -45.43 -36.13
N SER A 383 50.31 -44.35 -36.56
CA SER A 383 50.62 -43.69 -37.84
C SER A 383 50.21 -42.21 -37.91
N SER A 384 51.24 -41.38 -38.05
CA SER A 384 51.36 -40.02 -38.61
C SER A 384 50.19 -39.39 -39.39
N GLY A 385 49.97 -38.08 -39.17
CA GLY A 385 49.21 -37.23 -40.11
C GLY A 385 48.78 -35.86 -39.57
N THR A 386 49.74 -34.93 -39.51
CA THR A 386 49.66 -33.47 -39.66
C THR A 386 48.32 -32.71 -39.53
N SER A 387 48.32 -31.76 -38.57
CA SER A 387 47.78 -30.38 -38.62
C SER A 387 46.32 -30.12 -39.01
N THR A 388 45.52 -29.62 -38.05
CA THR A 388 45.18 -28.18 -37.94
C THR A 388 44.34 -27.93 -36.69
N ALA A 389 44.64 -26.80 -36.03
CA ALA A 389 44.08 -26.40 -34.76
C ALA A 389 42.59 -26.02 -34.87
N GLY A 390 41.78 -26.61 -33.99
CA GLY A 390 40.40 -26.21 -33.74
C GLY A 390 39.95 -26.75 -32.39
N LYS A 391 40.37 -26.09 -31.29
CA LYS A 391 39.88 -26.38 -29.94
C LYS A 391 38.37 -26.08 -29.90
N ARG A 392 37.53 -27.09 -30.16
CA ARG A 392 36.13 -27.09 -29.73
C ARG A 392 36.11 -27.13 -28.20
N SER A 393 35.67 -26.05 -27.58
CA SER A 393 35.46 -26.02 -26.13
C SER A 393 34.34 -26.98 -25.76
N ARG A 394 34.61 -27.76 -24.70
CA ARG A 394 33.72 -28.73 -24.08
C ARG A 394 32.43 -28.04 -23.59
N LEU A 395 31.29 -28.67 -23.86
CA LEU A 395 30.00 -28.41 -23.22
C LEU A 395 30.13 -28.53 -21.68
N PRO A 396 29.44 -27.70 -20.88
CA PRO A 396 29.49 -27.81 -19.42
C PRO A 396 28.67 -28.99 -18.91
N ALA A 397 29.19 -29.63 -17.86
CA ALA A 397 28.70 -30.87 -17.28
C ALA A 397 27.43 -30.70 -16.41
N ARG A 398 26.59 -31.73 -16.50
CA ARG A 398 25.32 -32.08 -15.83
C ARG A 398 25.14 -31.68 -14.36
N GLY A 399 24.03 -30.99 -14.09
CA GLY A 399 22.79 -31.59 -13.55
C GLY A 399 22.84 -32.31 -12.19
N THR A 400 22.06 -31.81 -11.24
CA THR A 400 21.69 -32.40 -9.95
C THR A 400 21.33 -33.89 -10.06
N ARG A 401 21.88 -34.72 -9.16
CA ARG A 401 21.65 -36.18 -9.13
C ARG A 401 20.19 -36.46 -8.72
N VAL A 402 19.39 -36.89 -9.69
CA VAL A 402 18.03 -37.39 -9.47
C VAL A 402 18.10 -38.82 -8.94
N VAL A 403 17.41 -39.11 -7.84
CA VAL A 403 17.22 -40.48 -7.33
C VAL A 403 15.87 -40.99 -7.84
N GLY A 404 15.90 -42.04 -8.67
CA GLY A 404 14.74 -42.61 -9.35
C GLY A 404 15.11 -43.10 -10.75
N ALA A 405 14.28 -43.94 -11.36
CA ALA A 405 14.47 -44.34 -12.75
C ALA A 405 14.41 -43.11 -13.66
N LEU A 406 15.43 -42.92 -14.50
CA LEU A 406 15.50 -41.81 -15.47
C LEU A 406 14.39 -41.91 -16.53
N ASP A 407 13.87 -43.12 -16.74
CA ASP A 407 12.74 -43.42 -17.62
C ASP A 407 11.43 -43.36 -16.84
N HIS A 408 11.01 -42.15 -16.48
CA HIS A 408 9.67 -41.90 -15.96
C HIS A 408 8.79 -41.34 -17.10
N PRO A 409 7.57 -41.86 -17.35
CA PRO A 409 6.72 -41.42 -18.46
C PRO A 409 6.32 -39.94 -18.37
N MET A 410 6.53 -39.29 -17.22
CA MET A 410 6.45 -37.85 -17.04
C MET A 410 7.77 -37.31 -16.48
N LEU A 411 8.59 -36.69 -17.32
CA LEU A 411 9.77 -35.93 -16.89
C LEU A 411 9.32 -34.67 -16.14
N PRO A 412 9.96 -34.24 -15.03
CA PRO A 412 9.78 -32.88 -14.54
C PRO A 412 10.18 -31.93 -15.67
N MET A 413 9.25 -31.08 -16.10
CA MET A 413 9.53 -30.14 -17.19
C MET A 413 10.77 -29.33 -16.83
N PRO A 414 11.79 -29.26 -17.70
CA PRO A 414 12.93 -28.39 -17.46
C PRO A 414 12.43 -26.96 -17.25
N PRO A 415 13.00 -26.19 -16.31
CA PRO A 415 12.57 -24.81 -16.06
C PRO A 415 12.63 -24.03 -17.37
N ARG A 416 11.45 -23.63 -17.86
CA ARG A 416 11.34 -22.83 -19.08
C ARG A 416 11.79 -21.41 -18.78
N LYS A 417 12.09 -20.63 -19.83
CA LYS A 417 12.22 -19.18 -19.66
C LYS A 417 10.89 -18.65 -19.09
N THR A 418 10.90 -18.21 -17.84
CA THR A 418 9.74 -17.65 -17.14
C THR A 418 9.65 -16.14 -17.36
N VAL A 419 10.31 -15.59 -18.39
CA VAL A 419 10.38 -14.15 -18.57
C VAL A 419 9.14 -13.70 -19.32
N ILE A 420 8.21 -13.08 -18.61
CA ILE A 420 7.08 -12.35 -19.18
C ILE A 420 7.38 -10.87 -18.89
N PRO A 421 8.04 -10.14 -19.82
CA PRO A 421 8.74 -8.91 -19.50
C PRO A 421 7.90 -7.88 -18.75
N ALA A 422 6.66 -7.64 -19.18
CA ALA A 422 5.76 -6.68 -18.53
C ALA A 422 5.42 -7.06 -17.08
N MET A 423 5.09 -8.33 -16.82
CA MET A 423 4.75 -8.80 -15.47
C MET A 423 5.97 -8.83 -14.55
N ASP A 424 7.14 -9.16 -15.10
CA ASP A 424 8.38 -9.24 -14.33
C ASP A 424 8.88 -7.85 -13.93
N PHE A 425 8.74 -6.81 -14.79
CA PHE A 425 9.08 -5.44 -14.43
C PHE A 425 8.21 -4.94 -13.26
N LEU A 426 6.89 -5.09 -13.36
CA LEU A 426 5.95 -4.71 -12.30
C LEU A 426 6.27 -5.43 -10.98
N SER A 427 6.49 -6.75 -11.06
CA SER A 427 6.83 -7.55 -9.89
C SER A 427 8.17 -7.13 -9.29
N CYS A 428 9.17 -6.87 -10.13
CA CYS A 428 10.49 -6.42 -9.68
C CYS A 428 10.40 -5.08 -8.94
N TYR A 429 9.68 -4.09 -9.48
CA TYR A 429 9.54 -2.78 -8.86
C TYR A 429 8.74 -2.85 -7.55
N ALA A 430 7.61 -3.58 -7.53
CA ALA A 430 6.81 -3.74 -6.33
C ALA A 430 7.58 -4.46 -5.21
N ILE A 431 8.30 -5.54 -5.55
CA ILE A 431 9.15 -6.26 -4.60
C ILE A 431 10.27 -5.35 -4.08
N ALA A 432 10.91 -4.55 -4.95
CA ALA A 432 11.97 -3.63 -4.55
C ALA A 432 11.50 -2.66 -3.46
N VAL A 433 10.35 -2.02 -3.66
CA VAL A 433 9.77 -1.07 -2.70
C VAL A 433 9.41 -1.76 -1.39
N ASN A 434 8.72 -2.91 -1.44
CA ASN A 434 8.34 -3.60 -0.21
C ASN A 434 9.53 -4.21 0.54
N GLU A 435 10.61 -4.59 -0.16
CA GLU A 435 11.87 -5.00 0.48
C GLU A 435 12.57 -3.82 1.15
N VAL A 436 12.54 -2.62 0.57
CA VAL A 436 13.04 -1.39 1.23
C VAL A 436 12.18 -1.05 2.45
N ASN A 437 10.86 -1.17 2.34
CA ASN A 437 9.94 -0.97 3.46
C ASN A 437 10.26 -1.92 4.62
N ALA A 438 10.35 -3.23 4.35
CA ALA A 438 10.70 -4.23 5.35
C ALA A 438 12.09 -4.00 5.98
N GLY A 439 13.02 -3.37 5.23
CA GLY A 439 14.33 -2.96 5.72
C GLY A 439 14.34 -1.68 6.58
N GLY A 440 13.20 -1.00 6.76
CA GLY A 440 13.14 0.27 7.49
C GLY A 440 13.62 1.48 6.69
N GLY A 441 13.63 1.39 5.36
CA GLY A 441 14.05 2.47 4.49
C GLY A 441 12.99 3.56 4.29
N ARG A 442 13.35 4.55 3.48
CA ARG A 442 12.49 5.65 3.04
C ARG A 442 11.37 5.12 2.13
N ILE A 443 10.11 5.46 2.45
CA ILE A 443 8.91 4.97 1.75
C ILE A 443 7.89 6.10 1.59
N VAL A 444 7.06 6.01 0.55
CA VAL A 444 5.82 6.80 0.45
C VAL A 444 4.63 5.89 0.69
N THR A 445 3.73 6.30 1.57
CA THR A 445 2.46 5.60 1.83
C THR A 445 1.58 5.62 0.58
N SER A 446 0.91 4.50 0.25
CA SER A 446 -0.01 4.46 -0.89
C SER A 446 -1.06 3.34 -0.79
N PRO A 447 -2.06 3.42 0.10
CA PRO A 447 -2.28 4.44 1.15
C PRO A 447 -1.59 4.09 2.48
N THR A 448 -0.95 2.92 2.59
CA THR A 448 -0.18 2.49 3.77
C THR A 448 1.21 1.99 3.37
N ASN A 449 2.13 1.85 4.33
CA ASN A 449 3.45 1.29 4.07
C ASN A 449 3.40 -0.16 3.58
N GLY A 450 2.42 -0.94 4.07
CA GLY A 450 2.23 -2.34 3.67
C GLY A 450 1.86 -2.51 2.20
N ALA A 451 1.18 -1.53 1.62
CA ALA A 451 0.76 -1.49 0.21
C ALA A 451 1.62 -0.58 -0.69
N ALA A 452 2.75 -0.10 -0.18
CA ALA A 452 3.54 0.95 -0.81
C ALA A 452 4.12 0.59 -2.18
N GLY A 453 4.19 -0.69 -2.56
CA GLY A 453 4.84 -1.11 -3.81
C GLY A 453 3.95 -1.06 -5.04
N VAL A 454 2.62 -1.04 -4.90
CA VAL A 454 1.69 -1.16 -6.04
C VAL A 454 1.73 0.09 -6.94
N ILE A 455 1.48 1.25 -6.35
CA ILE A 455 1.44 2.56 -7.03
C ILE A 455 2.77 2.88 -7.75
N PRO A 456 3.94 2.85 -7.09
CA PRO A 456 5.21 3.18 -7.75
C PRO A 456 5.60 2.16 -8.82
N ALA A 457 5.25 0.87 -8.66
CA ALA A 457 5.53 -0.13 -9.69
C ALA A 457 4.77 0.14 -11.00
N VAL A 458 3.47 0.45 -10.89
CA VAL A 458 2.63 0.76 -12.05
C VAL A 458 3.04 2.10 -12.66
N LEU A 459 3.31 3.13 -11.85
CA LEU A 459 3.73 4.43 -12.35
C LEU A 459 5.10 4.38 -13.04
N LYS A 460 6.08 3.67 -12.48
CA LYS A 460 7.38 3.43 -13.13
C LYS A 460 7.21 2.73 -14.46
N TYR A 461 6.32 1.74 -14.54
CA TYR A 461 6.03 1.05 -15.79
C TYR A 461 5.43 1.98 -16.85
N ILE A 462 4.50 2.87 -16.48
CA ILE A 462 3.94 3.88 -17.39
C ILE A 462 5.04 4.79 -17.92
N ILE A 463 5.89 5.32 -17.04
CA ILE A 463 6.94 6.28 -17.40
C ILE A 463 7.97 5.66 -18.34
N GLU A 464 8.40 4.42 -18.09
CA GLU A 464 9.48 3.78 -18.85
C GLU A 464 9.01 3.18 -20.19
N PHE A 465 7.76 2.72 -20.27
CA PHE A 465 7.31 1.89 -21.40
C PHE A 465 6.12 2.45 -22.19
N VAL A 466 5.41 3.45 -21.66
CA VAL A 466 4.13 3.88 -22.27
C VAL A 466 4.06 5.38 -22.52
N SER A 467 4.56 6.20 -21.59
CA SER A 467 4.35 7.64 -21.60
C SER A 467 5.39 8.39 -22.43
N ASP A 468 4.93 9.23 -23.34
CA ASP A 468 5.79 10.21 -24.06
C ASP A 468 6.03 11.49 -23.24
N ASP A 469 5.15 11.81 -22.29
CA ASP A 469 5.23 12.98 -21.38
C ASP A 469 5.15 12.53 -19.91
N PRO A 470 6.31 12.17 -19.30
CA PRO A 470 6.35 11.62 -17.94
C PRO A 470 5.73 12.55 -16.90
N GLU A 471 5.95 13.86 -16.99
CA GLU A 471 5.49 14.80 -15.97
C GLU A 471 3.97 14.89 -15.92
N LYS A 472 3.33 14.98 -17.10
CA LYS A 472 1.86 14.97 -17.19
C LYS A 472 1.28 13.64 -16.74
N SER A 473 1.92 12.53 -17.10
CA SER A 473 1.51 11.19 -16.66
C SER A 473 1.58 11.04 -15.14
N ILE A 474 2.64 11.53 -14.49
CA ILE A 474 2.77 11.53 -13.03
C ILE A 474 1.63 12.31 -12.37
N LYS A 475 1.35 13.54 -12.83
CA LYS A 475 0.26 14.36 -12.29
C LYS A 475 -1.08 13.65 -12.43
N THR A 476 -1.39 13.19 -13.64
CA THR A 476 -2.66 12.52 -13.96
C THR A 476 -2.85 11.25 -13.14
N PHE A 477 -1.80 10.43 -13.03
CA PHE A 477 -1.83 9.17 -12.31
C PHE A 477 -2.07 9.40 -10.81
N LEU A 478 -1.26 10.24 -10.16
CA LEU A 478 -1.33 10.44 -8.71
C LEU A 478 -2.63 11.12 -8.28
N LEU A 479 -3.10 12.12 -9.02
CA LEU A 479 -4.37 12.81 -8.69
C LEU A 479 -5.59 11.91 -8.91
N THR A 480 -5.59 11.09 -9.98
CA THR A 480 -6.68 10.12 -10.21
C THR A 480 -6.67 9.02 -9.16
N ALA A 481 -5.49 8.48 -8.84
CA ALA A 481 -5.32 7.50 -7.77
C ALA A 481 -5.79 8.08 -6.42
N ALA A 482 -5.50 9.35 -6.14
CA ALA A 482 -5.96 10.04 -4.94
C ALA A 482 -7.49 10.11 -4.86
N ALA A 483 -8.19 10.48 -5.94
CA ALA A 483 -9.66 10.50 -5.96
C ALA A 483 -10.25 9.16 -5.53
N VAL A 484 -9.74 8.06 -6.07
CA VAL A 484 -10.19 6.71 -5.71
C VAL A 484 -9.86 6.39 -4.25
N GLY A 485 -8.66 6.74 -3.77
CA GLY A 485 -8.29 6.59 -2.36
C GLY A 485 -9.20 7.39 -1.41
N MET A 486 -9.64 8.59 -1.82
CA MET A 486 -10.60 9.41 -1.05
C MET A 486 -11.98 8.74 -0.96
N LEU A 487 -12.46 8.10 -2.03
CA LEU A 487 -13.71 7.34 -2.02
C LEU A 487 -13.64 6.17 -1.03
N PHE A 488 -12.57 5.37 -1.08
CA PHE A 488 -12.39 4.25 -0.15
C PHE A 488 -12.27 4.70 1.31
N LYS A 489 -11.50 5.75 1.58
CA LYS A 489 -11.30 6.27 2.94
C LYS A 489 -12.58 6.82 3.57
N ARG A 490 -13.54 7.27 2.75
CA ARG A 490 -14.84 7.76 3.21
C ARG A 490 -15.87 6.66 3.32
N GLY A 491 -15.95 5.78 2.33
CA GLY A 491 -16.94 4.71 2.28
C GLY A 491 -16.58 3.50 3.14
N SER A 492 -15.32 3.36 3.56
CA SER A 492 -14.82 2.27 4.38
C SER A 492 -13.52 2.67 5.10
N THR A 493 -12.93 1.74 5.86
CA THR A 493 -11.59 1.90 6.44
C THR A 493 -10.48 1.63 5.43
N ILE A 494 -9.35 2.34 5.58
CA ILE A 494 -8.06 2.07 4.91
C ILE A 494 -7.02 1.43 5.84
N SER A 495 -7.43 1.07 7.06
CA SER A 495 -6.57 0.45 8.06
C SER A 495 -6.59 -1.07 7.93
N ALA A 496 -5.41 -1.70 7.83
CA ALA A 496 -5.30 -3.16 7.87
C ALA A 496 -5.92 -3.78 9.12
N ALA A 497 -5.78 -3.10 10.26
CA ALA A 497 -6.25 -3.59 11.54
C ALA A 497 -7.78 -3.62 11.63
N GLU A 498 -8.47 -2.83 10.80
CA GLU A 498 -9.93 -2.71 10.82
C GLU A 498 -10.57 -3.43 9.64
N GLY A 499 -9.98 -3.30 8.45
CA GLY A 499 -10.54 -3.79 7.19
C GLY A 499 -9.77 -4.93 6.54
N GLY A 500 -8.68 -5.42 7.13
CA GLY A 500 -7.82 -6.43 6.53
C GLY A 500 -6.96 -5.88 5.39
N CYS A 501 -6.30 -6.78 4.65
CA CYS A 501 -5.38 -6.39 3.58
C CYS A 501 -6.12 -5.91 2.30
N GLN A 502 -7.41 -6.22 2.17
CA GLN A 502 -8.28 -5.60 1.15
C GLN A 502 -8.31 -4.07 1.27
N ALA A 503 -8.27 -3.54 2.50
CA ALA A 503 -8.29 -2.10 2.79
C ALA A 503 -6.95 -1.41 2.54
N GLU A 504 -5.86 -2.17 2.39
CA GLU A 504 -4.52 -1.64 2.10
C GLU A 504 -4.12 -1.94 0.64
N VAL A 505 -3.79 -3.20 0.36
CA VAL A 505 -3.29 -3.64 -0.96
C VAL A 505 -4.43 -3.65 -1.98
N GLY A 506 -5.65 -3.99 -1.58
CA GLY A 506 -6.81 -3.93 -2.48
C GLY A 506 -7.11 -2.50 -2.91
N VAL A 507 -7.13 -1.56 -1.96
CA VAL A 507 -7.28 -0.12 -2.25
C VAL A 507 -6.13 0.38 -3.13
N ALA A 508 -4.88 0.04 -2.83
CA ALA A 508 -3.73 0.42 -3.67
C ALA A 508 -3.82 -0.14 -5.11
N CYS A 509 -4.32 -1.38 -5.26
CA CYS A 509 -4.59 -2.00 -6.56
C CYS A 509 -5.67 -1.23 -7.34
N SER A 510 -6.76 -0.86 -6.67
CA SER A 510 -7.85 -0.07 -7.25
C SER A 510 -7.39 1.34 -7.66
N MET A 511 -6.66 2.03 -6.78
CA MET A 511 -6.04 3.33 -7.04
C MET A 511 -5.10 3.28 -8.26
N ALA A 512 -4.25 2.25 -8.35
CA ALA A 512 -3.32 2.07 -9.45
C ALA A 512 -4.02 1.72 -10.77
N ALA A 513 -5.09 0.93 -10.73
CA ALA A 513 -5.90 0.59 -11.91
C ALA A 513 -6.56 1.83 -12.50
N ALA A 514 -7.14 2.68 -11.66
CA ALA A 514 -7.73 3.95 -12.05
C ALA A 514 -6.70 4.92 -12.64
N GLY A 515 -5.55 5.09 -11.96
CA GLY A 515 -4.46 5.92 -12.45
C GLY A 515 -3.93 5.45 -13.80
N PHE A 516 -3.74 4.13 -13.99
CA PHE A 516 -3.30 3.56 -15.26
C PHE A 516 -4.33 3.80 -16.37
N ALA A 517 -5.61 3.52 -16.12
CA ALA A 517 -6.68 3.75 -17.09
C ALA A 517 -6.76 5.22 -17.53
N ALA A 518 -6.64 6.17 -16.59
CA ALA A 518 -6.62 7.60 -16.91
C ALA A 518 -5.41 8.00 -17.78
N CYS A 519 -4.22 7.47 -17.49
CA CYS A 519 -3.04 7.68 -18.32
C CYS A 519 -3.17 7.09 -19.73
N MET A 520 -3.94 6.01 -19.90
CA MET A 520 -4.24 5.42 -21.22
C MET A 520 -5.32 6.20 -21.99
N GLY A 521 -5.87 7.28 -21.43
CA GLY A 521 -6.89 8.10 -22.08
C GLY A 521 -8.31 7.55 -21.95
N ALA A 522 -8.58 6.71 -20.95
CA ALA A 522 -9.91 6.17 -20.70
C ALA A 522 -10.89 7.24 -20.21
N THR A 523 -12.19 7.04 -20.46
CA THR A 523 -13.25 7.91 -19.95
C THR A 523 -13.37 7.81 -18.41
N PRO A 524 -13.88 8.84 -17.70
CA PRO A 524 -14.10 8.77 -16.25
C PRO A 524 -14.89 7.54 -15.80
N GLU A 525 -15.88 7.12 -16.57
CA GLU A 525 -16.67 5.91 -16.34
C GLU A 525 -15.78 4.66 -16.38
N THR A 526 -14.95 4.53 -17.41
CA THR A 526 -13.99 3.42 -17.54
C THR A 526 -12.91 3.46 -16.44
N VAL A 527 -12.52 4.65 -15.98
CA VAL A 527 -11.57 4.82 -14.87
C VAL A 527 -12.16 4.28 -13.57
N LEU A 528 -13.42 4.60 -13.25
CA LEU A 528 -14.08 4.03 -12.07
C LEU A 528 -14.37 2.53 -12.23
N GLN A 529 -14.64 2.06 -13.44
CA GLN A 529 -14.73 0.63 -13.74
C GLN A 529 -13.43 -0.10 -13.42
N ALA A 530 -12.28 0.46 -13.85
CA ALA A 530 -10.98 -0.11 -13.57
C ALA A 530 -10.69 -0.16 -12.06
N ALA A 531 -11.11 0.87 -11.33
CA ALA A 531 -11.04 0.90 -9.88
C ALA A 531 -11.88 -0.22 -9.24
N GLU A 532 -13.11 -0.42 -9.72
CA GLU A 532 -14.05 -1.43 -9.24
C GLU A 532 -13.48 -2.85 -9.41
N VAL A 533 -13.09 -3.23 -10.62
CA VAL A 533 -12.45 -4.53 -10.91
C VAL A 533 -11.18 -4.70 -10.07
N GLY A 534 -10.44 -3.60 -9.84
CA GLY A 534 -9.26 -3.58 -9.00
C GLY A 534 -9.52 -3.99 -7.55
N ILE A 535 -10.63 -3.56 -6.95
CA ILE A 535 -10.98 -3.95 -5.57
C ILE A 535 -11.69 -5.30 -5.52
N GLU A 536 -12.52 -5.64 -6.52
CA GLU A 536 -13.29 -6.90 -6.60
C GLU A 536 -12.37 -8.12 -6.38
N HIS A 537 -11.23 -8.14 -7.06
CA HIS A 537 -10.23 -9.22 -6.97
C HIS A 537 -9.42 -9.25 -5.65
N ASN A 538 -9.74 -8.38 -4.70
CA ASN A 538 -9.08 -8.27 -3.41
C ASN A 538 -10.06 -8.30 -2.22
N LEU A 539 -11.38 -8.37 -2.46
CA LEU A 539 -12.38 -8.56 -1.40
C LEU A 539 -12.14 -9.87 -0.63
N GLY A 540 -12.28 -9.81 0.68
CA GLY A 540 -12.02 -10.89 1.64
C GLY A 540 -10.55 -11.07 2.04
N LEU A 541 -9.61 -10.29 1.52
CA LEU A 541 -8.19 -10.43 1.90
C LEU A 541 -7.94 -9.99 3.35
N THR A 542 -7.57 -10.95 4.20
CA THR A 542 -7.24 -10.73 5.63
C THR A 542 -5.82 -10.20 5.83
N CYS A 543 -5.56 -9.57 6.97
CA CYS A 543 -4.23 -9.09 7.35
C CYS A 543 -3.60 -9.96 8.45
N ASP A 544 -2.95 -11.06 8.04
CA ASP A 544 -2.25 -11.98 8.94
C ASP A 544 -0.83 -12.30 8.41
N PRO A 545 0.12 -11.38 8.58
CA PRO A 545 1.50 -11.59 8.18
C PRO A 545 2.26 -12.49 9.15
N ILE A 546 3.20 -13.28 8.62
CA ILE A 546 4.01 -14.20 9.43
C ILE A 546 4.89 -13.42 10.41
N ASP A 547 4.90 -13.85 11.69
CA ASP A 547 5.60 -13.19 12.80
C ASP A 547 5.20 -11.72 13.01
N GLY A 548 4.05 -11.28 12.47
CA GLY A 548 3.64 -9.88 12.51
C GLY A 548 4.51 -8.96 11.64
N LEU A 549 5.39 -9.50 10.77
CA LEU A 549 6.34 -8.73 9.97
C LEU A 549 5.76 -8.36 8.61
N VAL A 550 6.01 -7.13 8.14
CA VAL A 550 5.59 -6.67 6.79
C VAL A 550 6.48 -7.26 5.70
N GLN A 551 6.50 -8.59 5.59
CA GLN A 551 7.30 -9.37 4.64
C GLN A 551 6.44 -10.39 3.90
N VAL A 552 5.97 -11.42 4.59
CA VAL A 552 5.16 -12.50 4.01
C VAL A 552 3.77 -12.47 4.60
N PRO A 553 2.68 -12.41 3.81
CA PRO A 553 2.61 -12.37 2.33
C PRO A 553 2.66 -10.96 1.72
N CYS A 554 3.05 -9.93 2.48
CA CYS A 554 2.92 -8.53 2.07
C CYS A 554 3.70 -8.19 0.78
N ILE A 555 4.93 -8.69 0.63
CA ILE A 555 5.77 -8.45 -0.54
C ILE A 555 5.12 -9.06 -1.79
N GLU A 556 4.65 -10.31 -1.72
CA GLU A 556 3.97 -10.99 -2.83
C GLU A 556 2.65 -10.31 -3.18
N ARG A 557 1.89 -9.86 -2.18
CA ARG A 557 0.61 -9.16 -2.39
C ARG A 557 0.79 -7.87 -3.17
N ASN A 558 1.88 -7.12 -2.96
CA ASN A 558 2.15 -5.91 -3.74
C ASN A 558 2.53 -6.22 -5.20
N SER A 559 3.36 -7.25 -5.43
CA SER A 559 3.67 -7.72 -6.79
C SER A 559 2.42 -8.16 -7.55
N LEU A 560 1.56 -8.97 -6.92
CA LEU A 560 0.31 -9.40 -7.52
C LEU A 560 -0.67 -8.23 -7.69
N GLY A 561 -0.72 -7.30 -6.74
CA GLY A 561 -1.54 -6.09 -6.81
C GLY A 561 -1.18 -5.22 -8.02
N ALA A 562 0.10 -5.01 -8.29
CA ALA A 562 0.54 -4.24 -9.46
C ALA A 562 0.13 -4.89 -10.79
N VAL A 563 0.25 -6.22 -10.89
CA VAL A 563 -0.17 -6.97 -12.09
C VAL A 563 -1.69 -6.95 -12.28
N LYS A 564 -2.45 -7.13 -11.18
CA LYS A 564 -3.91 -7.04 -11.18
C LYS A 564 -4.38 -5.66 -11.61
N ALA A 565 -3.74 -4.58 -11.14
CA ALA A 565 -4.12 -3.22 -11.46
C ALA A 565 -4.09 -2.93 -12.98
N ILE A 566 -3.00 -3.31 -13.67
CA ILE A 566 -2.91 -3.14 -15.13
C ILE A 566 -3.92 -4.04 -15.85
N THR A 567 -4.08 -5.28 -15.40
CA THR A 567 -5.03 -6.22 -16.02
C THR A 567 -6.47 -5.71 -15.88
N ALA A 568 -6.85 -5.20 -14.70
CA ALA A 568 -8.16 -4.62 -14.43
C ALA A 568 -8.45 -3.41 -15.34
N ALA A 569 -7.47 -2.52 -15.52
CA ALA A 569 -7.59 -1.40 -16.43
C ALA A 569 -7.75 -1.85 -17.90
N GLN A 570 -6.96 -2.82 -18.35
CA GLN A 570 -7.06 -3.37 -19.71
C GLN A 570 -8.42 -4.02 -19.98
N LEU A 571 -8.91 -4.83 -19.05
CA LEU A 571 -10.25 -5.45 -19.15
C LEU A 571 -11.34 -4.39 -19.22
N SER A 572 -11.26 -3.36 -18.39
CA SER A 572 -12.24 -2.27 -18.35
C SER A 572 -12.28 -1.48 -19.65
N MET A 573 -11.12 -1.18 -20.24
CA MET A 573 -11.02 -0.49 -21.54
C MET A 573 -11.50 -1.35 -22.72
N ALA A 574 -11.41 -2.68 -22.61
CA ALA A 574 -11.88 -3.61 -23.63
C ALA A 574 -13.40 -3.89 -23.59
N SER A 575 -14.10 -3.46 -22.54
CA SER A 575 -15.49 -3.87 -22.25
C SER A 575 -16.57 -2.94 -22.81
N ASP A 576 -16.24 -1.98 -23.70
CA ASP A 576 -17.16 -1.03 -24.35
C ASP A 576 -18.21 -0.38 -23.42
N GLY A 577 -17.88 -0.21 -22.12
CA GLY A 577 -18.74 0.46 -21.14
C GLY A 577 -19.97 -0.32 -20.68
N VAL A 578 -20.06 -1.63 -20.93
CA VAL A 578 -21.11 -2.49 -20.36
C VAL A 578 -20.64 -2.98 -18.98
N TYR A 579 -21.20 -2.43 -17.91
CA TYR A 579 -20.89 -2.87 -16.55
C TYR A 579 -22.13 -3.14 -15.72
N SER A 580 -22.04 -4.18 -14.89
CA SER A 580 -23.12 -4.62 -14.00
C SER A 580 -22.91 -4.21 -12.55
N VAL A 581 -21.69 -3.86 -12.14
CA VAL A 581 -21.33 -3.50 -10.76
C VAL A 581 -20.64 -2.14 -10.75
N THR A 582 -21.07 -1.27 -9.85
CA THR A 582 -20.51 0.06 -9.64
C THR A 582 -19.40 0.05 -8.58
N LEU A 583 -18.49 1.04 -8.63
CA LEU A 583 -17.48 1.21 -7.60
C LEU A 583 -18.10 1.42 -6.20
N ASP A 584 -19.22 2.13 -6.12
CA ASP A 584 -19.90 2.40 -4.85
C ASP A 584 -20.44 1.10 -4.21
N GLU A 585 -21.01 0.19 -5.02
CA GLU A 585 -21.42 -1.15 -4.56
C GLU A 585 -20.21 -1.98 -4.09
N ALA A 586 -19.08 -1.89 -4.78
CA ALA A 586 -17.85 -2.59 -4.39
C ALA A 586 -17.25 -2.04 -3.08
N ILE A 587 -17.31 -0.71 -2.87
CA ILE A 587 -16.90 -0.07 -1.60
C ILE A 587 -17.82 -0.52 -0.45
N GLU A 588 -19.13 -0.57 -0.69
CA GLU A 588 -20.08 -1.05 0.32
C GLU A 588 -19.84 -2.53 0.64
N ALA A 589 -19.61 -3.38 -0.37
CA ALA A 589 -19.23 -4.77 -0.17
C ALA A 589 -17.93 -4.91 0.64
N MET A 590 -16.93 -4.06 0.38
CA MET A 590 -15.70 -4.00 1.17
C MET A 590 -15.98 -3.65 2.64
N ARG A 591 -16.84 -2.66 2.88
CA ARG A 591 -17.24 -2.20 4.22
C ARG A 591 -17.95 -3.30 5.00
N VAL A 592 -18.90 -3.99 4.38
CA VAL A 592 -19.64 -5.11 5.00
C VAL A 592 -18.69 -6.28 5.27
N THR A 593 -17.84 -6.65 4.31
CA THR A 593 -16.85 -7.73 4.48
C THR A 593 -15.86 -7.40 5.61
N ALA A 594 -15.45 -6.14 5.74
CA ALA A 594 -14.62 -5.68 6.84
C ALA A 594 -15.34 -5.81 8.19
N ALA A 595 -16.62 -5.47 8.27
CA ALA A 595 -17.42 -5.65 9.48
C ALA A 595 -17.50 -7.15 9.87
N ASP A 596 -17.76 -8.03 8.91
CA ASP A 596 -17.92 -9.47 9.11
C ASP A 596 -16.60 -10.21 9.38
N MET A 597 -15.46 -9.62 9.04
CA MET A 597 -14.16 -10.24 9.27
C MET A 597 -13.95 -10.43 10.79
N SER A 598 -13.72 -11.68 11.20
CA SER A 598 -13.52 -12.02 12.62
C SER A 598 -12.34 -11.23 13.19
N VAL A 599 -12.49 -10.75 14.43
CA VAL A 599 -11.45 -10.03 15.19
C VAL A 599 -10.11 -10.78 15.17
N LYS A 600 -10.14 -12.12 15.19
CA LYS A 600 -8.94 -12.98 15.11
C LYS A 600 -8.14 -12.86 13.80
N TYR A 601 -8.75 -12.40 12.72
CA TYR A 601 -8.15 -12.27 11.38
C TYR A 601 -8.01 -10.82 10.91
N LYS A 602 -8.51 -9.87 11.72
CA LYS A 602 -8.33 -8.42 11.58
C LYS A 602 -6.96 -7.99 12.11
N GLU A 603 -6.53 -8.59 13.22
CA GLU A 603 -5.28 -8.24 13.90
C GLU A 603 -4.17 -9.28 13.66
N THR A 604 -2.98 -8.77 13.33
CA THR A 604 -1.77 -9.50 12.94
C THR A 604 -1.16 -10.41 14.02
N SER A 605 -1.74 -10.46 15.22
CA SER A 605 -1.14 -11.07 16.42
C SER A 605 -1.94 -12.25 17.01
N LEU A 606 -3.19 -12.48 16.58
CA LEU A 606 -4.12 -13.33 17.33
C LEU A 606 -4.44 -14.69 16.67
N SER A 607 -4.35 -14.85 15.35
CA SER A 607 -4.63 -16.14 14.69
C SER A 607 -4.27 -16.18 13.20
N GLY A 608 -4.04 -17.39 12.67
CA GLY A 608 -3.97 -17.67 11.22
C GLY A 608 -2.68 -18.35 10.75
N LEU A 609 -2.27 -18.08 9.51
CA LEU A 609 -1.06 -18.61 8.86
C LEU A 609 0.19 -18.35 9.70
N ALA A 610 0.26 -17.18 10.36
CA ALA A 610 1.35 -16.78 11.24
C ALA A 610 1.54 -17.75 12.44
N THR A 611 0.45 -18.33 12.94
CA THR A 611 0.48 -19.26 14.10
C THR A 611 0.57 -20.73 13.70
N THR A 612 0.23 -21.07 12.45
CA THR A 612 0.11 -22.46 11.97
C THR A 612 1.33 -22.93 11.18
N VAL A 613 2.05 -22.03 10.51
CA VAL A 613 3.25 -22.38 9.76
C VAL A 613 4.43 -22.52 10.72
N LYS A 614 4.84 -23.77 10.98
CA LYS A 614 6.07 -24.08 11.71
C LYS A 614 7.27 -23.81 10.81
N ILE A 615 7.85 -22.62 10.90
CA ILE A 615 9.12 -22.33 10.21
C ILE A 615 10.23 -23.07 10.95
N PRO A 616 11.06 -23.88 10.26
CA PRO A 616 12.25 -24.46 10.87
C PRO A 616 13.23 -23.33 11.18
N LEU A 617 13.18 -22.82 12.40
CA LEU A 617 14.13 -21.85 12.91
C LEU A 617 15.52 -22.49 12.86
N THR A 618 16.41 -21.98 12.02
CA THR A 618 17.84 -22.15 12.25
C THR A 618 18.14 -21.51 13.59
N VAL A 619 18.63 -22.35 14.51
CA VAL A 619 18.91 -22.10 15.93
C VAL A 619 19.42 -20.67 16.20
N PRO A 620 18.94 -19.98 17.26
CA PRO A 620 19.52 -18.69 17.64
C PRO A 620 20.97 -18.90 18.07
N ALA A 621 21.89 -18.13 17.48
CA ALA A 621 23.15 -17.84 18.14
C ALA A 621 22.80 -16.92 19.33
N CYS A 622 22.55 -17.54 20.48
CA CYS A 622 22.66 -16.92 21.79
C CYS A 622 24.13 -16.67 22.12
#